data_AF-A0A359M4H6-F1
#
_entry.id   AF-A0A359M4H6-F1
#
_cell.length_a   1.000
_cell.length_b   1.000
_cell.length_c   1.000
_cell.angle_alpha   90.00
_cell.angle_beta   90.00
_cell.angle_gamma   90.00
#
_symmetry.space_group_name_H-M   'P 1'
#
loop_
_entity.id
_entity.type
_entity.pdbx_description
1 polymer ?
#
loop_
_entity_poly.entity_id
_entity_poly.type
_entity_poly.pdbx_seq_one_letter_code
_entity_poly.pdbx_strand_id
1 'polypeptide(L)'
;MTDLRLPGLLVRFRAAAPFRFGPDSGAPDRVDRLCHSDTLYSAVCAAMRELGHFEAFLEATAVGAESQLSFSSCFPWQDDLLFVTPPAGLWPPPASGKVRWKGARFVPLSLIPVLLEEKVVDEERWVVDGSSGCLLPLNRRSPYGPYRIAMRTSAAVDRLSPGACEVHTTACLEFSDNAGLWCAVAFASEAARNRWIGPLRAAFRLLADTGIGGERTRGWGRSLEPRFHEGSLPDLLLAPPRKKQSPPPKPVEPLPVAAEPAEVEPVTPLEDSLPEALDEIPEPPPPMSAVAQWEPPLVALLEAPAPPAALLPEAAETMDAAAVEAPIGEASETEPAAGTAPPAEPETGAEPEIEAEPEAKAEPETEAQPEAEAPPETFAAVESPGTVAAEPPAPLPALSAPEEGAARGTGWWLLSLFNPAASDAIDWQKGTYSLVTRSGRIESRHRSGEVKKTVHMVAEGSVLVAAAPPKGRAADVAPEGFPHPVYRAGFAFAIPIPWRVNS
;
A
#
# COMPACT_ATOMS: atom_id res chain seq x y z
N MET A 1 16.62 -18.39 -22.27
CA MET A 1 15.50 -17.82 -21.49
C MET A 1 14.28 -18.67 -21.79
N THR A 2 13.82 -19.47 -20.83
CA THR A 2 12.57 -20.22 -21.00
C THR A 2 11.44 -19.20 -21.09
N ASP A 3 10.89 -19.04 -22.29
CA ASP A 3 9.92 -18.00 -22.67
C ASP A 3 8.56 -18.29 -22.03
N LEU A 4 8.45 -18.09 -20.71
CA LEU A 4 7.17 -18.11 -20.02
C LEU A 4 6.45 -16.79 -20.31
N ARG A 5 5.89 -16.69 -21.52
CA ARG A 5 4.94 -15.63 -21.90
C ARG A 5 3.60 -15.90 -21.25
N LEU A 6 3.57 -15.80 -19.92
CA LEU A 6 2.32 -15.85 -19.19
C LEU A 6 1.48 -14.62 -19.55
N PRO A 7 0.16 -14.78 -19.76
CA PRO A 7 -0.72 -13.65 -19.92
C PRO A 7 -0.71 -12.81 -18.64
N GLY A 8 -0.64 -11.50 -18.80
CA GLY A 8 -0.48 -10.54 -17.71
C GLY A 8 -1.50 -9.42 -17.77
N LEU A 9 -1.83 -8.90 -16.59
CA LEU A 9 -2.62 -7.68 -16.41
C LEU A 9 -1.89 -6.73 -15.48
N LEU A 10 -1.51 -5.56 -15.96
CA LEU A 10 -0.98 -4.47 -15.15
C LEU A 10 -2.10 -3.53 -14.74
N VAL A 11 -2.19 -3.24 -13.45
CA VAL A 11 -3.20 -2.37 -12.86
C VAL A 11 -2.51 -1.18 -12.20
N ARG A 12 -2.93 0.05 -12.54
CA ARG A 12 -2.47 1.28 -11.88
C ARG A 12 -3.62 1.94 -11.15
N PHE A 13 -3.39 2.25 -9.88
CA PHE A 13 -4.25 3.02 -8.99
C PHE A 13 -3.61 4.40 -8.83
N ARG A 14 -4.33 5.46 -9.19
CA ARG A 14 -3.94 6.83 -8.84
C ARG A 14 -4.57 7.15 -7.49
N ALA A 15 -3.76 7.47 -6.49
CA ALA A 15 -4.25 7.69 -5.13
C ALA A 15 -5.26 8.87 -5.11
N ALA A 16 -6.39 8.68 -4.43
CA ALA A 16 -7.39 9.72 -4.20
C ALA A 16 -7.51 10.09 -2.70
N ALA A 17 -6.92 9.27 -1.83
CA ALA A 17 -6.86 9.44 -0.40
C ALA A 17 -5.55 8.85 0.15
N PRO A 18 -5.18 9.13 1.42
CA PRO A 18 -4.04 8.47 2.06
C PRO A 18 -4.22 6.95 2.13
N PHE A 19 -3.12 6.21 2.04
CA PHE A 19 -3.11 4.75 2.20
C PHE A 19 -2.50 4.35 3.54
N ARG A 20 -3.02 3.30 4.16
CA ARG A 20 -2.42 2.70 5.36
C ARG A 20 -2.22 1.20 5.18
N PHE A 21 -0.95 0.80 5.10
CA PHE A 21 -0.53 -0.58 5.24
C PHE A 21 0.13 -0.70 6.60
N GLY A 22 -0.56 -1.30 7.58
CA GLY A 22 -0.01 -1.42 8.93
C GLY A 22 1.16 -2.41 8.96
N PRO A 23 2.18 -2.19 9.81
CA PRO A 23 3.21 -3.20 10.04
C PRO A 23 2.61 -4.42 10.74
N ASP A 24 3.34 -5.54 10.73
CA ASP A 24 2.93 -6.77 11.40
C ASP A 24 2.73 -6.61 12.92
N SER A 25 3.38 -5.64 13.56
CA SER A 25 3.15 -5.32 14.98
C SER A 25 1.79 -4.69 15.25
N GLY A 26 1.08 -4.21 14.22
CA GLY A 26 -0.15 -3.43 14.38
C GLY A 26 0.07 -2.00 14.89
N ALA A 27 1.32 -1.55 15.00
CA ALA A 27 1.65 -0.24 15.56
C ALA A 27 0.97 0.90 14.78
N PRO A 28 0.22 1.81 15.44
CA PRO A 28 -0.55 2.86 14.79
C PRO A 28 0.35 3.94 14.17
N ASP A 29 1.50 4.20 14.80
CA ASP A 29 2.51 5.21 14.45
C ASP A 29 3.46 4.80 13.32
N ARG A 30 3.29 3.59 12.78
CA ARG A 30 4.10 3.08 11.67
C ARG A 30 3.22 2.69 10.49
N VAL A 31 3.82 2.75 9.30
CA VAL A 31 3.18 2.39 8.04
C VAL A 31 4.21 1.72 7.14
N ASP A 32 3.80 0.64 6.49
CA ASP A 32 4.54 0.01 5.43
C ASP A 32 4.40 0.82 4.14
N ARG A 33 5.46 0.78 3.33
CA ARG A 33 5.57 1.49 2.06
C ARG A 33 4.97 0.70 0.90
N LEU A 34 4.72 -0.58 1.12
CA LEU A 34 4.30 -1.54 0.10
C LEU A 34 2.97 -2.19 0.52
N CYS A 35 2.03 -2.29 -0.42
CA CYS A 35 0.89 -3.19 -0.22
C CYS A 35 1.33 -4.59 -0.60
N HIS A 36 1.63 -5.43 0.38
CA HIS A 36 2.04 -6.81 0.13
C HIS A 36 0.97 -7.61 -0.61
N SER A 37 1.42 -8.58 -1.42
CA SER A 37 0.54 -9.46 -2.21
C SER A 37 -0.50 -10.19 -1.37
N ASP A 38 -0.20 -10.53 -0.11
CA ASP A 38 -1.15 -11.18 0.81
C ASP A 38 -2.33 -10.26 1.17
N THR A 39 -2.04 -8.98 1.38
CA THR A 39 -2.99 -7.93 1.71
C THR A 39 -3.84 -7.58 0.50
N LEU A 40 -3.21 -7.47 -0.68
CA LEU A 40 -3.92 -7.30 -1.94
C LEU A 40 -4.85 -8.47 -2.24
N TYR A 41 -4.36 -9.71 -2.10
CA TYR A 41 -5.17 -10.92 -2.31
C TYR A 41 -6.38 -10.96 -1.36
N SER A 42 -6.18 -10.59 -0.08
CA SER A 42 -7.28 -10.52 0.90
C SER A 42 -8.31 -9.47 0.52
N ALA A 43 -7.87 -8.29 0.05
CA ALA A 43 -8.76 -7.23 -0.43
C ALA A 43 -9.54 -7.67 -1.69
N VAL A 44 -8.88 -8.34 -2.64
CA VAL A 44 -9.53 -8.90 -3.83
C VAL A 44 -10.53 -10.00 -3.43
N CYS A 45 -10.21 -10.87 -2.47
CA CYS A 45 -11.16 -11.86 -1.95
C CYS A 45 -12.40 -11.21 -1.34
N ALA A 46 -12.23 -10.12 -0.60
CA ALA A 46 -13.37 -9.35 -0.08
C ALA A 46 -14.22 -8.77 -1.20
N ALA A 47 -13.60 -8.15 -2.22
CA ALA A 47 -14.31 -7.63 -3.38
C ALA A 47 -15.01 -8.72 -4.20
N MET A 48 -14.36 -9.88 -4.40
CA MET A 48 -14.95 -11.03 -5.07
C MET A 48 -16.16 -11.59 -4.33
N ARG A 49 -16.20 -11.47 -3.00
CA ARG A 49 -17.39 -11.85 -2.20
C ARG A 49 -18.56 -10.94 -2.47
N GLU A 50 -18.33 -9.62 -2.48
CA GLU A 50 -19.38 -8.66 -2.81
C GLU A 50 -19.87 -8.80 -4.26
N LEU A 51 -19.00 -9.28 -5.16
CA LEU A 51 -19.33 -9.56 -6.55
C LEU A 51 -19.90 -10.98 -6.79
N GLY A 52 -20.05 -11.81 -5.76
CA GLY A 52 -20.61 -13.18 -5.90
C GLY A 52 -19.68 -14.20 -6.57
N HIS A 53 -18.36 -13.94 -6.59
CA HIS A 53 -17.34 -14.80 -7.20
C HIS A 53 -16.38 -15.46 -6.19
N PHE A 54 -16.59 -15.25 -4.88
CA PHE A 54 -15.61 -15.61 -3.84
C PHE A 54 -15.26 -17.10 -3.80
N GLU A 55 -16.26 -17.98 -3.75
CA GLU A 55 -16.05 -19.42 -3.61
C GLU A 55 -15.29 -19.98 -4.81
N ALA A 56 -15.70 -19.59 -6.02
CA ALA A 56 -15.04 -19.99 -7.27
C ALA A 56 -13.60 -19.44 -7.36
N PHE A 57 -13.37 -18.24 -6.84
CA PHE A 57 -12.05 -17.61 -6.84
C PHE A 57 -11.11 -18.27 -5.83
N LEU A 58 -11.62 -18.57 -4.63
CA LEU A 58 -10.86 -19.25 -3.58
C LEU A 58 -10.48 -20.66 -4.02
N GLU A 59 -11.41 -21.40 -4.64
CA GLU A 59 -11.16 -22.73 -5.20
C GLU A 59 -10.06 -22.69 -6.27
N ALA A 60 -10.13 -21.71 -7.19
CA ALA A 60 -9.17 -21.56 -8.27
C ALA A 60 -7.78 -21.06 -7.84
N THR A 61 -7.60 -20.63 -6.59
CA THR A 61 -6.34 -20.01 -6.13
C THR A 61 -5.76 -20.65 -4.89
N ALA A 62 -6.49 -20.69 -3.77
CA ALA A 62 -5.96 -21.12 -2.47
C ALA A 62 -6.26 -22.58 -2.11
N VAL A 63 -7.38 -23.14 -2.58
CA VAL A 63 -7.78 -24.52 -2.25
C VAL A 63 -7.27 -25.52 -3.30
N GLY A 64 -7.32 -25.16 -4.58
CA GLY A 64 -6.83 -25.99 -5.66
C GLY A 64 -5.33 -26.31 -5.53
N ALA A 65 -4.90 -27.40 -6.17
CA ALA A 65 -3.51 -27.85 -6.12
C ALA A 65 -2.52 -26.81 -6.67
N GLU A 66 -2.95 -26.02 -7.66
CA GLU A 66 -2.17 -24.94 -8.26
C GLU A 66 -3.04 -23.69 -8.44
N SER A 67 -2.47 -22.52 -8.12
CA SER A 67 -3.18 -21.27 -8.31
C SER A 67 -3.27 -20.90 -9.78
N GLN A 68 -4.48 -20.54 -10.24
CA GLN A 68 -4.72 -20.09 -11.62
C GLN A 68 -4.15 -18.70 -11.90
N LEU A 69 -3.79 -17.94 -10.86
CA LEU A 69 -3.17 -16.63 -10.97
C LEU A 69 -2.34 -16.26 -9.74
N SER A 70 -1.41 -15.33 -9.91
CA SER A 70 -0.69 -14.72 -8.79
C SER A 70 -0.62 -13.21 -8.95
N PHE A 71 -0.53 -12.52 -7.82
CA PHE A 71 -0.39 -11.06 -7.77
C PHE A 71 1.04 -10.70 -7.38
N SER A 72 1.62 -9.71 -8.05
CA SER A 72 2.69 -8.95 -7.46
C SER A 72 2.17 -8.16 -6.26
N SER A 73 3.05 -7.73 -5.38
CA SER A 73 2.74 -6.67 -4.43
C SER A 73 2.49 -5.34 -5.18
N CYS A 74 1.86 -4.38 -4.52
CA CYS A 74 1.68 -3.06 -5.12
C CYS A 74 2.89 -2.16 -4.84
N PHE A 75 3.52 -1.71 -5.92
CA PHE A 75 4.67 -0.81 -5.89
C PHE A 75 4.26 0.61 -6.24
N PRO A 76 5.03 1.64 -5.85
CA PRO A 76 4.72 3.01 -6.23
C PRO A 76 4.92 3.24 -7.72
N TRP A 77 4.18 4.20 -8.27
CA TRP A 77 4.47 4.82 -9.56
C TRP A 77 4.30 6.33 -9.48
N GLN A 78 4.97 7.06 -10.36
CA GLN A 78 4.83 8.50 -10.52
C GLN A 78 5.05 8.89 -11.98
N ASP A 79 4.17 9.72 -12.53
CA ASP A 79 4.17 10.07 -13.96
C ASP A 79 4.17 8.80 -14.86
N ASP A 80 5.23 8.63 -15.65
CA ASP A 80 5.43 7.48 -16.54
C ASP A 80 6.34 6.41 -15.90
N LEU A 81 6.88 6.66 -14.69
CA LEU A 81 7.79 5.76 -13.99
C LEU A 81 7.02 4.77 -13.11
N LEU A 82 7.18 3.48 -13.40
CA LEU A 82 6.84 2.40 -12.50
C LEU A 82 8.04 2.07 -11.65
N PHE A 83 7.91 2.06 -10.33
CA PHE A 83 8.99 1.63 -9.44
C PHE A 83 8.79 0.18 -9.01
N VAL A 84 9.88 -0.49 -8.64
CA VAL A 84 9.89 -1.88 -8.18
C VAL A 84 11.03 -2.11 -7.20
N THR A 85 10.91 -3.09 -6.32
CA THR A 85 12.03 -3.55 -5.50
C THR A 85 13.06 -4.26 -6.39
N PRO A 86 14.31 -3.79 -6.49
CA PRO A 86 15.29 -4.37 -7.39
C PRO A 86 15.65 -5.83 -7.02
N PRO A 87 16.14 -6.64 -7.97
CA PRO A 87 16.65 -7.98 -7.68
C PRO A 87 17.79 -7.93 -6.66
N ALA A 88 17.62 -8.63 -5.54
CA ALA A 88 18.62 -8.75 -4.50
C ALA A 88 19.90 -9.38 -5.08
N GLY A 89 21.06 -8.88 -4.68
CA GLY A 89 22.37 -9.30 -5.20
C GLY A 89 22.81 -8.58 -6.50
N LEU A 90 21.89 -7.97 -7.26
CA LEU A 90 22.22 -7.03 -8.35
C LEU A 90 22.11 -5.56 -7.91
N TRP A 91 21.53 -5.32 -6.74
CA TRP A 91 21.39 -4.01 -6.13
C TRP A 91 21.79 -4.05 -4.65
N PRO A 92 22.44 -2.98 -4.12
CA PRO A 92 22.87 -1.75 -4.79
C PRO A 92 24.16 -1.92 -5.62
N PRO A 93 24.40 -1.05 -6.62
CA PRO A 93 25.69 -0.95 -7.29
C PRO A 93 26.81 -0.52 -6.31
N PRO A 94 28.09 -0.57 -6.74
CA PRO A 94 29.21 -0.09 -5.93
C PRO A 94 28.97 1.30 -5.33
N ALA A 95 29.57 1.54 -4.16
CA ALA A 95 29.35 2.79 -3.44
C ALA A 95 29.78 4.00 -4.29
N SER A 96 28.95 5.05 -4.25
CA SER A 96 29.15 6.31 -4.95
C SER A 96 29.27 7.46 -3.96
N GLY A 97 30.10 8.45 -4.30
CA GLY A 97 30.11 9.75 -3.61
C GLY A 97 28.97 10.69 -4.03
N LYS A 98 28.32 10.43 -5.18
CA LYS A 98 27.25 11.26 -5.75
C LYS A 98 25.86 10.76 -5.34
N VAL A 99 25.64 9.44 -5.35
CA VAL A 99 24.31 8.85 -5.11
C VAL A 99 24.35 7.84 -3.97
N ARG A 100 23.48 8.01 -2.99
CA ARG A 100 23.34 7.08 -1.86
C ARG A 100 22.51 5.84 -2.26
N TRP A 101 23.06 4.97 -3.10
CA TRP A 101 22.36 3.80 -3.66
C TRP A 101 21.63 2.93 -2.62
N LYS A 102 22.26 2.67 -1.46
CA LYS A 102 21.68 1.91 -0.34
C LYS A 102 20.38 2.50 0.22
N GLY A 103 20.13 3.80 0.01
CA GLY A 103 18.90 4.46 0.44
C GLY A 103 17.71 4.20 -0.48
N ALA A 104 17.95 3.78 -1.72
CA ALA A 104 16.89 3.47 -2.67
C ALA A 104 16.39 2.03 -2.45
N ARG A 105 15.14 1.95 -2.00
CA ARG A 105 14.37 0.70 -1.84
C ARG A 105 13.66 0.32 -3.13
N PHE A 106 13.26 1.32 -3.90
CA PHE A 106 12.57 1.13 -5.17
C PHE A 106 13.34 1.80 -6.29
N VAL A 107 13.50 1.10 -7.40
CA VAL A 107 14.13 1.60 -8.63
C VAL A 107 13.11 1.63 -9.76
N PRO A 108 13.26 2.51 -10.76
CA PRO A 108 12.42 2.47 -11.95
C PRO A 108 12.57 1.13 -12.66
N LEU A 109 11.44 0.59 -13.11
CA LEU A 109 11.36 -0.67 -13.81
C LEU A 109 12.22 -0.67 -15.10
N SER A 110 12.37 0.50 -15.73
CA SER A 110 13.26 0.73 -16.88
C SER A 110 14.75 0.55 -16.58
N LEU A 111 15.16 0.57 -15.30
CA LEU A 111 16.54 0.31 -14.88
C LEU A 111 16.84 -1.20 -14.80
N ILE A 112 15.82 -2.05 -14.69
CA ILE A 112 16.01 -3.49 -14.48
C ILE A 112 16.80 -4.15 -15.63
N PRO A 113 16.50 -3.92 -16.93
CA PRO A 113 17.30 -4.49 -18.00
C PRO A 113 18.79 -4.13 -17.93
N VAL A 114 19.12 -2.90 -17.48
CA VAL A 114 20.50 -2.45 -17.29
C VAL A 114 21.19 -3.24 -16.18
N LEU A 115 20.48 -3.50 -15.07
CA LEU A 115 20.99 -4.33 -13.96
C LEU A 115 21.17 -5.79 -14.37
N LEU A 116 20.26 -6.35 -15.16
CA LEU A 116 20.34 -7.74 -15.64
C LEU A 116 21.49 -7.95 -16.64
N GLU A 117 21.81 -6.91 -17.41
CA GLU A 117 22.99 -6.88 -18.27
C GLU A 117 24.28 -6.54 -17.49
N GLU A 118 24.16 -6.25 -16.20
CA GLU A 118 25.25 -5.86 -15.29
C GLU A 118 26.04 -4.64 -15.78
N LYS A 119 25.36 -3.74 -16.49
CA LYS A 119 25.91 -2.48 -16.94
C LYS A 119 25.98 -1.50 -15.77
N VAL A 120 27.01 -0.66 -15.79
CA VAL A 120 27.18 0.41 -14.80
C VAL A 120 26.02 1.40 -14.90
N VAL A 121 25.44 1.74 -13.75
CA VAL A 121 24.38 2.74 -13.66
C VAL A 121 25.01 4.14 -13.68
N ASP A 122 24.60 4.98 -14.62
CA ASP A 122 25.07 6.36 -14.74
C ASP A 122 24.58 7.21 -13.55
N GLU A 123 25.47 7.46 -12.60
CA GLU A 123 25.17 8.13 -11.33
C GLU A 123 24.71 9.59 -11.52
N GLU A 124 25.06 10.22 -12.65
CA GLU A 124 24.69 11.62 -12.93
C GLU A 124 23.22 11.77 -13.35
N ARG A 125 22.48 10.66 -13.52
CA ARG A 125 21.08 10.70 -13.91
C ARG A 125 20.12 10.55 -12.75
N TRP A 126 20.59 10.21 -11.56
CA TRP A 126 19.74 9.72 -10.48
C TRP A 126 19.93 10.45 -9.15
N VAL A 127 18.86 10.51 -8.38
CA VAL A 127 18.85 10.92 -6.98
C VAL A 127 17.93 10.00 -6.18
N VAL A 128 18.25 9.77 -4.92
CA VAL A 128 17.39 9.01 -4.01
C VAL A 128 16.50 9.98 -3.26
N ASP A 129 15.18 9.83 -3.39
CA ASP A 129 14.23 10.56 -2.54
C ASP A 129 14.20 9.93 -1.14
N GLY A 130 14.59 10.70 -0.12
CA GLY A 130 14.64 10.21 1.26
C GLY A 130 13.26 9.84 1.83
N SER A 131 12.20 10.53 1.40
CA SER A 131 10.86 10.33 1.93
C SER A 131 10.25 9.00 1.47
N SER A 132 10.20 8.78 0.16
CA SER A 132 9.68 7.53 -0.42
C SER A 132 10.70 6.40 -0.46
N GLY A 133 11.99 6.70 -0.53
CA GLY A 133 13.05 5.73 -0.84
C GLY A 133 13.06 5.29 -2.30
N CYS A 134 12.46 6.06 -3.21
CA CYS A 134 12.51 5.79 -4.65
C CYS A 134 13.74 6.44 -5.29
N LEU A 135 14.33 5.75 -6.27
CA LEU A 135 15.36 6.30 -7.14
C LEU A 135 14.71 7.10 -8.27
N LEU A 136 14.88 8.43 -8.27
CA LEU A 136 14.24 9.34 -9.20
C LEU A 136 15.26 9.88 -10.22
N PRO A 137 14.87 10.13 -11.48
CA PRO A 137 15.75 10.79 -12.42
C PRO A 137 15.96 12.26 -12.02
N LEU A 138 17.13 12.83 -12.30
CA LEU A 138 17.40 14.26 -12.06
C LEU A 138 16.50 15.14 -12.93
N ASN A 139 16.31 14.78 -14.20
CA ASN A 139 15.43 15.47 -15.14
C ASN A 139 13.97 15.04 -14.96
N ARG A 140 13.35 15.45 -13.84
CA ARG A 140 11.97 15.11 -13.47
C ARG A 140 11.08 16.35 -13.38
N ARG A 141 9.77 16.14 -13.54
CA ARG A 141 8.77 17.22 -13.45
C ARG A 141 8.51 17.66 -12.01
N SER A 142 8.41 16.71 -11.09
CA SER A 142 8.20 16.97 -9.67
C SER A 142 9.51 16.81 -8.90
N PRO A 143 9.89 17.77 -8.03
CA PRO A 143 11.07 17.60 -7.18
C PRO A 143 10.88 16.50 -6.12
N TYR A 144 9.62 16.20 -5.76
CA TYR A 144 9.24 15.22 -4.74
C TYR A 144 8.95 13.83 -5.31
N GLY A 145 9.17 12.81 -4.50
CA GLY A 145 8.83 11.43 -4.84
C GLY A 145 7.32 11.14 -4.88
N PRO A 146 6.96 9.86 -5.12
CA PRO A 146 5.56 9.45 -5.28
C PRO A 146 4.72 9.64 -4.03
N TYR A 147 5.32 9.56 -2.84
CA TYR A 147 4.62 9.74 -1.57
C TYR A 147 5.56 10.17 -0.45
N ARG A 148 4.98 10.61 0.66
CA ARG A 148 5.64 10.76 1.95
C ARG A 148 4.89 9.99 3.03
N ILE A 149 5.57 9.67 4.12
CA ILE A 149 4.93 9.19 5.34
C ILE A 149 4.42 10.41 6.11
N ALA A 150 3.17 10.38 6.54
CA ALA A 150 2.54 11.42 7.35
C ALA A 150 1.85 10.82 8.57
N MET A 151 1.72 11.62 9.62
CA MET A 151 0.96 11.29 10.82
C MET A 151 -0.36 12.05 10.81
N ARG A 152 -1.48 11.33 10.97
CA ARG A 152 -2.82 11.92 11.08
C ARG A 152 -3.33 11.71 12.48
N THR A 153 -3.69 12.80 13.12
CA THR A 153 -4.20 12.82 14.50
C THR A 153 -5.71 13.06 14.48
N SER A 154 -6.44 12.31 15.29
CA SER A 154 -7.87 12.48 15.48
C SER A 154 -8.27 12.07 16.89
N ALA A 155 -9.25 12.74 17.47
CA ALA A 155 -9.89 12.35 18.72
C ALA A 155 -11.40 12.24 18.50
N ALA A 156 -12.07 11.43 19.32
CA ALA A 156 -13.52 11.46 19.38
C ALA A 156 -13.98 12.84 19.90
N VAL A 157 -15.09 13.35 19.36
CA VAL A 157 -15.70 14.60 19.83
C VAL A 157 -16.68 14.25 20.94
N ASP A 158 -16.31 14.53 22.19
CA ASP A 158 -17.22 14.48 23.33
C ASP A 158 -17.77 15.87 23.64
N ARG A 159 -19.10 15.97 23.66
CA ARG A 159 -19.83 17.21 23.99
C ARG A 159 -20.08 17.38 25.48
N LEU A 160 -20.01 16.31 26.26
CA LEU A 160 -20.29 16.32 27.69
C LEU A 160 -19.01 16.59 28.50
N SER A 161 -17.89 15.99 28.10
CA SER A 161 -16.57 16.22 28.71
C SER A 161 -15.54 16.61 27.64
N PRO A 162 -15.48 17.90 27.25
CA PRO A 162 -14.51 18.37 26.28
C PRO A 162 -13.08 17.98 26.68
N GLY A 163 -12.35 17.33 25.77
CA GLY A 163 -10.96 16.92 26.00
C GLY A 163 -10.76 15.63 26.80
N ALA A 164 -11.82 14.93 27.22
CA ALA A 164 -11.71 13.65 27.92
C ALA A 164 -11.48 12.44 26.99
N CYS A 165 -11.45 12.64 25.66
CA CYS A 165 -11.22 11.59 24.70
C CYS A 165 -9.73 11.41 24.39
N GLU A 166 -9.28 10.16 24.34
CA GLU A 166 -7.92 9.84 23.90
C GLU A 166 -7.70 10.25 22.45
N VAL A 167 -6.52 10.83 22.21
CA VAL A 167 -6.08 11.23 20.89
C VAL A 167 -5.43 10.04 20.19
N HIS A 168 -5.93 9.70 19.00
CA HIS A 168 -5.38 8.64 18.17
C HIS A 168 -4.52 9.23 17.05
N THR A 169 -3.26 8.84 17.02
CA THR A 169 -2.32 9.20 15.95
C THR A 169 -2.03 7.99 15.08
N THR A 170 -2.22 8.13 13.78
CA THR A 170 -2.08 7.04 12.81
C THR A 170 -1.19 7.45 11.65
N ALA A 171 -0.19 6.63 11.33
CA ALA A 171 0.68 6.84 10.17
C ALA A 171 -0.01 6.43 8.86
N CYS A 172 0.25 7.17 7.79
CA CYS A 172 -0.24 6.90 6.44
C CYS A 172 0.78 7.30 5.37
N LEU A 173 0.56 6.80 4.15
CA LEU A 173 1.21 7.26 2.94
C LEU A 173 0.34 8.34 2.29
N GLU A 174 0.90 9.53 2.08
CA GLU A 174 0.29 10.61 1.31
C GLU A 174 0.99 10.72 -0.04
N PHE A 175 0.24 10.50 -1.11
CA PHE A 175 0.77 10.49 -2.47
C PHE A 175 0.75 11.88 -3.11
N SER A 176 1.72 12.12 -3.98
CA SER A 176 1.69 13.24 -4.92
C SER A 176 0.54 13.05 -5.93
N ASP A 177 0.01 14.15 -6.48
CA ASP A 177 -1.15 14.10 -7.38
C ASP A 177 -0.95 13.20 -8.60
N ASN A 178 0.27 13.10 -9.12
CA ASN A 178 0.64 12.29 -10.28
C ASN A 178 1.21 10.91 -9.91
N ALA A 179 0.86 10.41 -8.73
CA ALA A 179 1.40 9.18 -8.19
C ALA A 179 0.32 8.24 -7.65
N GLY A 180 0.75 7.02 -7.34
CA GLY A 180 -0.08 6.03 -6.69
C GLY A 180 0.61 4.68 -6.64
N LEU A 181 -0.19 3.63 -6.71
CA LEU A 181 0.28 2.25 -6.63
C LEU A 181 -0.01 1.49 -7.93
N TRP A 182 0.82 0.52 -8.26
CA TRP A 182 0.57 -0.39 -9.37
C TRP A 182 0.89 -1.81 -8.95
N CYS A 183 0.18 -2.77 -9.52
CA CYS A 183 0.48 -4.19 -9.37
C CYS A 183 0.33 -4.89 -10.73
N ALA A 184 0.88 -6.09 -10.81
CA ALA A 184 0.68 -7.00 -11.94
C ALA A 184 0.00 -8.28 -11.48
N VAL A 185 -0.82 -8.84 -12.36
CA VAL A 185 -1.44 -10.15 -12.22
C VAL A 185 -0.86 -11.06 -13.28
N ALA A 186 -0.36 -12.22 -12.87
CA ALA A 186 0.10 -13.29 -13.73
C ALA A 186 -0.99 -14.35 -13.82
N PHE A 187 -1.44 -14.70 -15.03
CA PHE A 187 -2.35 -15.82 -15.22
C PHE A 187 -1.58 -17.09 -15.58
N ALA A 188 -1.95 -18.22 -14.99
CA ALA A 188 -1.30 -19.51 -15.27
C ALA A 188 -1.52 -19.99 -16.72
N SER A 189 -2.58 -19.50 -17.38
CA SER A 189 -2.91 -19.83 -18.78
C SER A 189 -3.86 -18.80 -19.39
N GLU A 190 -4.05 -18.84 -20.71
CA GLU A 190 -5.10 -18.05 -21.40
C GLU A 190 -6.52 -18.41 -20.93
N ALA A 191 -6.76 -19.68 -20.58
CA ALA A 191 -8.04 -20.10 -20.03
C ALA A 191 -8.32 -19.43 -18.67
N ALA A 192 -7.29 -19.39 -17.80
CA ALA A 192 -7.37 -18.68 -16.52
C ALA A 192 -7.58 -17.16 -16.74
N ARG A 193 -6.85 -16.55 -17.70
CA ARG A 193 -7.03 -15.15 -18.07
C ARG A 193 -8.46 -14.87 -18.51
N ASN A 194 -8.99 -15.62 -19.47
CA ASN A 194 -10.35 -15.43 -20.00
C ASN A 194 -11.41 -15.57 -18.92
N ARG A 195 -11.22 -16.49 -17.97
CA ARG A 195 -12.13 -16.67 -16.82
C ARG A 195 -12.08 -15.50 -15.86
N TRP A 196 -10.89 -15.01 -15.51
CA TRP A 196 -10.71 -14.13 -14.35
C TRP A 196 -10.54 -12.65 -14.68
N ILE A 197 -10.22 -12.27 -15.91
CA ILE A 197 -9.91 -10.86 -16.24
C ILE A 197 -11.10 -9.92 -16.02
N GLY A 198 -12.31 -10.34 -16.39
CA GLY A 198 -13.54 -9.56 -16.17
C GLY A 198 -13.82 -9.36 -14.68
N PRO A 199 -13.97 -10.44 -13.89
CA PRO A 199 -14.14 -10.36 -12.44
C PRO A 199 -13.04 -9.55 -11.73
N LEU A 200 -11.78 -9.70 -12.12
CA LEU A 200 -10.67 -8.93 -11.53
C LEU A 200 -10.80 -7.43 -11.82
N ARG A 201 -11.15 -7.03 -13.05
CA ARG A 201 -11.38 -5.62 -13.37
C ARG A 201 -12.52 -5.04 -12.54
N ALA A 202 -13.61 -5.79 -12.36
CA ALA A 202 -14.71 -5.39 -11.50
C ALA A 202 -14.26 -5.26 -10.03
N ALA A 203 -13.52 -6.24 -9.52
CA ALA A 203 -12.98 -6.22 -8.15
C ALA A 203 -12.06 -5.01 -7.92
N PHE A 204 -11.15 -4.70 -8.85
CA PHE A 204 -10.27 -3.54 -8.73
C PHE A 204 -11.02 -2.21 -8.79
N ARG A 205 -12.08 -2.09 -9.61
CA ARG A 205 -12.94 -0.90 -9.62
C ARG A 205 -13.66 -0.74 -8.28
N LEU A 206 -14.25 -1.82 -7.74
CA LEU A 206 -14.88 -1.79 -6.42
C LEU A 206 -13.88 -1.41 -5.31
N LEU A 207 -12.64 -1.90 -5.39
CA LEU A 207 -11.58 -1.54 -4.44
C LEU A 207 -11.12 -0.08 -4.58
N ALA A 208 -11.26 0.54 -5.75
CA ALA A 208 -10.96 1.96 -5.93
C ALA A 208 -11.88 2.84 -5.06
N ASP A 209 -13.17 2.47 -4.98
CA ASP A 209 -14.18 3.19 -4.18
C ASP A 209 -14.15 2.78 -2.69
N THR A 210 -13.97 1.49 -2.41
CA THR A 210 -14.03 0.96 -1.03
C THR A 210 -12.69 1.02 -0.28
N GLY A 211 -11.60 1.26 -1.00
CA GLY A 211 -10.25 1.40 -0.49
C GLY A 211 -9.53 0.08 -0.15
N ILE A 212 -8.20 0.13 -0.16
CA ILE A 212 -7.31 -0.99 0.22
C ILE A 212 -6.50 -0.61 1.48
N GLY A 213 -6.44 -1.52 2.45
CA GLY A 213 -5.66 -1.35 3.68
C GLY A 213 -6.50 -0.92 4.90
N GLY A 214 -5.89 -0.21 5.84
CA GLY A 214 -6.53 0.27 7.07
C GLY A 214 -7.29 1.59 6.89
N GLU A 215 -8.11 1.94 7.89
CA GLU A 215 -8.89 3.20 7.95
C GLU A 215 -9.85 3.42 6.76
N ARG A 216 -10.28 2.36 6.07
CA ARG A 216 -11.18 2.42 4.90
C ARG A 216 -12.51 3.11 5.19
N THR A 217 -13.04 2.93 6.40
CA THR A 217 -14.27 3.60 6.87
C THR A 217 -14.12 5.11 6.96
N ARG A 218 -12.89 5.64 7.05
CA ARG A 218 -12.56 7.06 6.99
C ARG A 218 -12.21 7.53 5.57
N GLY A 219 -12.46 6.69 4.57
CA GLY A 219 -12.18 6.96 3.16
C GLY A 219 -10.72 6.73 2.75
N TRP A 220 -9.87 6.15 3.60
CA TRP A 220 -8.48 5.86 3.24
C TRP A 220 -8.39 4.66 2.27
N GLY A 221 -7.28 4.61 1.54
CA GLY A 221 -6.97 3.56 0.59
C GLY A 221 -7.70 3.67 -0.75
N ARG A 222 -8.48 4.72 -0.97
CA ARG A 222 -9.24 4.96 -2.21
C ARG A 222 -8.34 5.45 -3.35
N SER A 223 -8.74 5.12 -4.57
CA SER A 223 -8.08 5.56 -5.79
C SER A 223 -9.09 6.12 -6.79
N LEU A 224 -8.62 6.89 -7.77
CA LEU A 224 -9.41 7.14 -8.98
C LEU A 224 -9.59 5.84 -9.77
N GLU A 225 -10.32 5.94 -10.90
CA GLU A 225 -10.55 4.80 -11.78
C GLU A 225 -9.24 4.05 -12.13
N PRO A 226 -9.14 2.75 -11.82
CA PRO A 226 -7.95 1.98 -12.12
C PRO A 226 -7.71 1.85 -13.62
N ARG A 227 -6.45 2.01 -14.04
CA ARG A 227 -6.05 1.80 -15.43
C ARG A 227 -5.51 0.39 -15.62
N PHE A 228 -5.99 -0.27 -16.67
CA PHE A 228 -5.65 -1.66 -16.99
C PHE A 228 -4.85 -1.74 -18.29
N HIS A 229 -3.74 -2.47 -18.27
CA HIS A 229 -2.95 -2.78 -19.46
C HIS A 229 -2.72 -4.29 -19.54
N GLU A 230 -3.07 -4.88 -20.67
CA GLU A 230 -2.90 -6.32 -20.91
C GLU A 230 -1.69 -6.57 -21.82
N GLY A 231 -1.08 -7.73 -21.67
CA GLY A 231 0.05 -8.16 -22.50
C GLY A 231 0.67 -9.43 -21.95
N SER A 232 1.81 -9.83 -22.52
CA SER A 232 2.63 -10.84 -21.87
C SER A 232 3.34 -10.22 -20.65
N LEU A 233 3.57 -11.00 -19.59
CA LEU A 233 4.28 -10.49 -18.41
C LEU A 233 5.67 -9.91 -18.73
N PRO A 234 6.53 -10.56 -19.54
CA PRO A 234 7.80 -9.95 -19.92
C PRO A 234 7.63 -8.61 -20.65
N ASP A 235 6.64 -8.50 -21.53
CA ASP A 235 6.41 -7.25 -22.27
C ASP A 235 5.88 -6.12 -21.37
N LEU A 236 5.12 -6.46 -20.33
CA LEU A 236 4.61 -5.49 -19.37
C LEU A 236 5.68 -4.99 -18.41
N LEU A 237 6.66 -5.84 -18.08
CA LEU A 237 7.61 -5.57 -17.00
C LEU A 237 9.04 -5.27 -17.44
N LEU A 238 9.49 -5.84 -18.55
CA LEU A 238 10.89 -5.76 -18.99
C LEU A 238 11.04 -5.11 -20.36
N ALA A 239 9.95 -4.90 -21.11
CA ALA A 239 10.05 -4.21 -22.39
C ALA A 239 10.50 -2.75 -22.18
N PRO A 240 11.32 -2.22 -23.10
CA PRO A 240 11.65 -0.81 -23.08
C PRO A 240 10.37 0.03 -23.19
N PRO A 241 10.32 1.21 -22.55
CA PRO A 241 9.14 2.07 -22.56
C PRO A 241 8.70 2.33 -24.01
N ARG A 242 7.44 1.98 -24.33
CA ARG A 242 6.87 2.27 -25.65
C ARG A 242 6.92 3.77 -25.88
N LYS A 243 7.55 4.20 -26.98
CA LYS A 243 7.44 5.59 -27.46
C LYS A 243 5.94 5.92 -27.54
N LYS A 244 5.51 7.03 -26.93
CA LYS A 244 4.11 7.49 -26.95
C LYS A 244 3.61 7.40 -28.39
N GLN A 245 2.69 6.48 -28.65
CA GLN A 245 1.96 6.48 -29.92
C GLN A 245 1.23 7.81 -29.97
N SER A 246 1.55 8.62 -30.98
CA SER A 246 0.76 9.79 -31.33
C SER A 246 -0.71 9.37 -31.43
N PRO A 247 -1.65 10.21 -30.97
CA PRO A 247 -3.07 9.89 -31.10
C PRO A 247 -3.36 9.53 -32.57
N PRO A 248 -4.22 8.53 -32.82
CA PRO A 248 -4.61 8.19 -34.18
C PRO A 248 -5.08 9.48 -34.88
N PRO A 249 -4.67 9.74 -36.13
CA PRO A 249 -5.17 10.90 -36.85
C PRO A 249 -6.69 10.86 -36.81
N LYS A 250 -7.30 11.99 -36.44
CA LYS A 250 -8.77 12.16 -36.48
C LYS A 250 -9.27 11.60 -37.82
N PRO A 251 -10.38 10.84 -37.85
CA PRO A 251 -10.99 10.46 -39.12
C PRO A 251 -11.19 11.71 -39.95
N VAL A 252 -10.56 11.77 -41.11
CA VAL A 252 -10.83 12.79 -42.10
C VAL A 252 -12.27 12.57 -42.54
N GLU A 253 -13.17 13.47 -42.16
CA GLU A 253 -14.51 13.51 -42.73
C GLU A 253 -14.38 13.56 -44.25
N PRO A 254 -14.99 12.63 -45.00
CA PRO A 254 -14.95 12.70 -46.44
C PRO A 254 -15.70 13.96 -46.88
N LEU A 255 -14.99 14.82 -47.60
CA LEU A 255 -15.55 15.97 -48.32
C LEU A 255 -16.75 15.50 -49.15
N PRO A 256 -17.84 16.29 -49.23
CA PRO A 256 -19.00 15.90 -50.01
C PRO A 256 -18.63 15.84 -51.49
N VAL A 257 -18.83 14.68 -52.09
CA VAL A 257 -18.71 14.48 -53.54
C VAL A 257 -19.80 15.30 -54.22
N ALA A 258 -19.38 16.21 -55.09
CA ALA A 258 -20.26 16.98 -55.95
C ALA A 258 -21.13 16.06 -56.81
N ALA A 259 -22.44 16.24 -56.75
CA ALA A 259 -23.38 15.68 -57.72
C ALA A 259 -23.69 16.76 -58.77
N GLU A 260 -23.44 16.42 -60.04
CA GLU A 260 -23.86 17.21 -61.21
C GLU A 260 -25.34 16.95 -61.58
N PRO A 261 -26.00 17.87 -62.31
CA PRO A 261 -27.47 17.96 -62.38
C PRO A 261 -28.06 17.55 -63.75
N ALA A 262 -29.32 17.08 -63.75
CA ALA A 262 -30.31 17.03 -64.85
C ALA A 262 -31.48 16.15 -64.37
N GLU A 263 -32.77 16.35 -64.62
CA GLU A 263 -33.55 17.13 -65.60
C GLU A 263 -35.02 17.19 -65.08
N VAL A 264 -35.86 17.99 -65.74
CA VAL A 264 -37.07 18.64 -65.22
C VAL A 264 -38.35 18.26 -66.02
N GLU A 265 -39.48 18.08 -65.31
CA GLU A 265 -40.94 18.19 -65.69
C GLU A 265 -41.68 17.01 -66.41
N PRO A 266 -43.05 16.91 -66.38
CA PRO A 266 -44.10 17.75 -65.74
C PRO A 266 -45.32 17.06 -65.01
N VAL A 267 -45.92 17.78 -64.02
CA VAL A 267 -47.35 18.19 -63.81
C VAL A 267 -48.56 17.23 -63.50
N THR A 268 -48.98 17.25 -62.20
CA THR A 268 -50.33 17.46 -61.51
C THR A 268 -51.60 16.57 -61.69
N PRO A 269 -52.72 16.76 -60.92
CA PRO A 269 -52.98 17.28 -59.54
C PRO A 269 -53.95 16.42 -58.65
N LEU A 270 -54.11 16.72 -57.34
CA LEU A 270 -55.42 16.79 -56.62
C LEU A 270 -55.30 17.18 -55.13
N GLU A 271 -55.89 18.33 -54.78
CA GLU A 271 -56.70 18.78 -53.59
C GLU A 271 -56.44 18.13 -52.20
N ASP A 272 -56.51 18.80 -51.04
CA ASP A 272 -57.23 20.01 -50.62
C ASP A 272 -56.69 20.50 -49.25
N SER A 273 -56.90 21.79 -48.98
CA SER A 273 -57.12 22.43 -47.65
C SER A 273 -55.97 22.74 -46.66
N LEU A 274 -55.70 24.06 -46.50
CA LEU A 274 -55.12 24.73 -45.33
C LEU A 274 -56.24 25.38 -44.48
N PRO A 275 -55.96 25.85 -43.24
CA PRO A 275 -55.68 27.29 -43.11
C PRO A 275 -54.54 27.67 -42.15
N GLU A 276 -54.11 28.92 -42.35
CA GLU A 276 -52.99 29.69 -41.78
C GLU A 276 -53.09 29.99 -40.27
N ALA A 277 -51.94 30.18 -39.61
CA ALA A 277 -51.65 31.39 -38.82
C ALA A 277 -50.15 31.48 -38.48
N LEU A 278 -49.64 32.70 -38.59
CA LEU A 278 -48.30 33.19 -38.29
C LEU A 278 -47.97 33.08 -36.79
N ASP A 279 -46.69 32.93 -36.43
CA ASP A 279 -46.01 33.86 -35.50
C ASP A 279 -44.55 33.48 -35.20
N GLU A 280 -43.72 34.52 -35.29
CA GLU A 280 -42.44 34.87 -34.63
C GLU A 280 -41.53 33.80 -33.97
N ILE A 281 -40.26 33.86 -34.37
CA ILE A 281 -39.12 33.25 -33.69
C ILE A 281 -38.62 34.22 -32.60
N PRO A 282 -38.59 33.87 -31.30
CA PRO A 282 -37.97 34.72 -30.29
C PRO A 282 -36.46 34.43 -30.11
N GLU A 283 -35.69 35.51 -29.99
CA GLU A 283 -34.25 35.54 -29.63
C GLU A 283 -33.94 34.92 -28.26
N PRO A 284 -32.69 34.46 -28.03
CA PRO A 284 -32.27 33.88 -26.75
C PRO A 284 -32.00 34.94 -25.67
N PRO A 285 -32.32 34.67 -24.38
CA PRO A 285 -32.11 35.63 -23.29
C PRO A 285 -30.65 35.63 -22.77
N PRO A 286 -30.17 36.75 -22.19
CA PRO A 286 -28.84 36.87 -21.60
C PRO A 286 -28.74 36.21 -20.21
N PRO A 287 -27.52 35.94 -19.69
CA PRO A 287 -27.33 35.15 -18.47
C PRO A 287 -27.63 35.96 -17.21
N MET A 288 -28.50 35.44 -16.34
CA MET A 288 -28.72 35.96 -15.00
C MET A 288 -27.90 35.20 -13.95
N SER A 289 -27.11 35.98 -13.21
CA SER A 289 -26.61 35.67 -11.88
C SER A 289 -27.79 35.56 -10.89
N ALA A 290 -27.86 34.45 -10.15
CA ALA A 290 -28.60 34.39 -8.89
C ALA A 290 -28.07 33.26 -8.00
N VAL A 291 -27.58 33.65 -6.82
CA VAL A 291 -27.24 32.80 -5.69
C VAL A 291 -28.56 32.23 -5.12
N ALA A 292 -28.74 30.91 -5.20
CA ALA A 292 -29.87 30.23 -4.56
C ALA A 292 -29.48 29.77 -3.15
N GLN A 293 -30.16 30.33 -2.16
CA GLN A 293 -30.14 29.86 -0.77
C GLN A 293 -30.80 28.48 -0.69
N TRP A 294 -30.09 27.50 -0.14
CA TRP A 294 -30.58 26.15 0.10
C TRP A 294 -31.24 26.08 1.49
N GLU A 295 -32.51 25.65 1.55
CA GLU A 295 -33.16 25.19 2.78
C GLU A 295 -33.30 23.65 2.75
N PRO A 296 -33.01 22.92 3.84
CA PRO A 296 -33.13 21.47 3.88
C PRO A 296 -34.59 21.01 4.07
N PRO A 297 -34.97 19.83 3.56
CA PRO A 297 -36.32 19.30 3.76
C PRO A 297 -36.52 18.77 5.18
N LEU A 298 -37.71 19.03 5.74
CA LEU A 298 -38.17 18.54 7.04
C LEU A 298 -38.37 17.01 6.98
N VAL A 299 -37.56 16.24 7.70
CA VAL A 299 -37.77 14.80 7.88
C VAL A 299 -38.82 14.57 8.96
N ALA A 300 -39.92 13.92 8.60
CA ALA A 300 -40.93 13.47 9.55
C ALA A 300 -40.33 12.41 10.50
N LEU A 301 -40.38 12.70 11.80
CA LEU A 301 -40.00 11.79 12.88
C LEU A 301 -40.94 10.58 12.91
N LEU A 302 -40.44 9.42 12.49
CA LEU A 302 -41.01 8.12 12.85
C LEU A 302 -40.43 7.72 14.20
N GLU A 303 -41.28 7.69 15.23
CA GLU A 303 -40.99 7.20 16.57
C GLU A 303 -40.53 5.73 16.53
N ALA A 304 -39.34 5.46 17.05
CA ALA A 304 -38.84 4.10 17.26
C ALA A 304 -39.47 3.50 18.53
N PRO A 305 -39.91 2.23 18.52
CA PRO A 305 -40.44 1.59 19.72
C PRO A 305 -39.35 1.35 20.77
N ALA A 306 -39.70 1.64 22.03
CA ALA A 306 -38.83 1.49 23.20
C ALA A 306 -38.31 0.04 23.38
N PRO A 307 -37.07 -0.14 23.89
CA PRO A 307 -36.54 -1.46 24.19
C PRO A 307 -37.26 -2.11 25.38
N PRO A 308 -37.46 -3.44 25.40
CA PRO A 308 -38.07 -4.12 26.53
C PRO A 308 -37.14 -4.08 27.76
N ALA A 309 -37.75 -3.79 28.91
CA ALA A 309 -37.10 -3.75 30.22
C ALA A 309 -36.47 -5.10 30.56
N ALA A 310 -35.20 -5.06 30.99
CA ALA A 310 -34.50 -6.20 31.56
C ALA A 310 -35.15 -6.60 32.89
N LEU A 311 -35.72 -7.80 32.93
CA LEU A 311 -36.16 -8.47 34.15
C LEU A 311 -34.92 -8.86 34.96
N LEU A 312 -34.86 -8.39 36.20
CA LEU A 312 -33.96 -8.90 37.23
C LEU A 312 -34.30 -10.37 37.51
N PRO A 313 -33.31 -11.26 37.69
CA PRO A 313 -33.59 -12.64 38.10
C PRO A 313 -33.94 -12.69 39.59
N GLU A 314 -35.12 -13.24 39.89
CA GLU A 314 -35.51 -13.65 41.24
C GLU A 314 -34.63 -14.82 41.71
N ALA A 315 -34.24 -14.72 42.98
CA ALA A 315 -33.50 -15.73 43.71
C ALA A 315 -34.33 -17.01 43.88
N ALA A 316 -33.72 -18.15 43.54
CA ALA A 316 -34.16 -19.46 43.98
C ALA A 316 -32.97 -20.14 44.67
N GLU A 317 -32.90 -20.04 46.00
CA GLU A 317 -32.06 -20.91 46.82
C GLU A 317 -32.95 -21.78 47.71
N THR A 318 -32.81 -23.08 47.49
CA THR A 318 -33.31 -24.16 48.32
C THR A 318 -32.40 -24.36 49.54
N MET A 319 -33.02 -24.53 50.70
CA MET A 319 -32.41 -24.94 51.98
C MET A 319 -31.69 -26.29 51.87
N ASP A 320 -30.53 -26.46 52.51
CA ASP A 320 -30.42 -27.16 53.82
C ASP A 320 -28.98 -27.17 54.39
N ALA A 321 -28.94 -27.28 55.73
CA ALA A 321 -27.89 -27.81 56.61
C ALA A 321 -26.78 -26.90 57.23
N ALA A 322 -27.06 -26.61 58.51
CA ALA A 322 -26.21 -26.87 59.69
C ALA A 322 -25.43 -25.70 60.34
N ALA A 323 -25.89 -25.40 61.56
CA ALA A 323 -25.42 -24.44 62.53
C ALA A 323 -24.13 -24.84 63.27
N VAL A 324 -23.33 -23.85 63.68
CA VAL A 324 -22.61 -23.80 64.98
C VAL A 324 -22.48 -22.33 65.44
N GLU A 325 -22.60 -22.13 66.75
CA GLU A 325 -22.88 -20.93 67.56
C GLU A 325 -21.79 -19.83 67.64
N ALA A 326 -22.23 -18.64 68.08
CA ALA A 326 -21.45 -17.44 68.50
C ALA A 326 -20.77 -17.63 69.89
N PRO A 327 -19.98 -16.68 70.51
CA PRO A 327 -20.42 -15.31 70.85
C PRO A 327 -19.37 -14.15 70.94
N ILE A 328 -19.88 -12.91 70.77
CA ILE A 328 -19.76 -11.66 71.58
C ILE A 328 -18.38 -11.06 71.98
N GLY A 329 -18.25 -9.73 71.81
CA GLY A 329 -17.39 -8.79 72.60
C GLY A 329 -16.99 -7.51 71.83
N GLU A 330 -17.81 -6.44 71.81
CA GLU A 330 -17.76 -5.21 72.64
C GLU A 330 -16.54 -4.24 72.45
N ALA A 331 -16.88 -3.06 71.91
CA ALA A 331 -16.47 -1.67 72.22
C ALA A 331 -15.04 -1.31 72.71
N SER A 332 -14.44 -0.27 72.09
CA SER A 332 -14.20 1.04 72.72
C SER A 332 -13.20 1.92 71.92
N GLU A 333 -13.67 3.12 71.56
CA GLU A 333 -13.03 4.44 71.57
C GLU A 333 -11.49 4.57 71.55
N THR A 334 -10.98 5.41 70.63
CA THR A 334 -10.34 6.70 70.98
C THR A 334 -9.97 7.50 69.73
N GLU A 335 -10.62 8.65 69.59
CA GLU A 335 -10.12 9.86 68.91
C GLU A 335 -9.07 10.55 69.83
N PRO A 336 -8.26 11.57 69.43
CA PRO A 336 -8.82 12.79 68.85
C PRO A 336 -7.96 13.66 67.90
N ALA A 337 -8.68 14.64 67.35
CA ALA A 337 -8.33 16.05 67.11
C ALA A 337 -7.47 16.39 65.88
N ALA A 338 -8.04 16.98 64.82
CA ALA A 338 -8.55 18.37 64.68
C ALA A 338 -7.42 19.34 64.25
N GLY A 339 -7.58 20.25 63.30
CA GLY A 339 -8.74 20.77 62.55
C GLY A 339 -8.20 21.64 61.39
N THR A 340 -8.89 22.47 60.63
CA THR A 340 -10.29 22.87 60.44
C THR A 340 -10.22 23.75 59.16
N ALA A 341 -11.16 23.58 58.23
CA ALA A 341 -11.35 24.41 57.01
C ALA A 341 -12.22 25.66 57.33
N PRO A 342 -12.97 26.35 56.43
CA PRO A 342 -12.86 26.82 55.01
C PRO A 342 -13.35 28.32 54.92
N PRO A 343 -14.22 28.83 53.98
CA PRO A 343 -14.29 28.91 52.50
C PRO A 343 -14.45 30.37 51.91
N ALA A 344 -14.60 30.47 50.57
CA ALA A 344 -15.58 31.29 49.79
C ALA A 344 -15.05 32.33 48.74
N GLU A 345 -15.69 32.31 47.55
CA GLU A 345 -15.55 33.15 46.32
C GLU A 345 -16.32 34.52 46.44
N PRO A 346 -16.57 35.40 45.40
CA PRO A 346 -16.18 35.47 43.96
C PRO A 346 -15.84 36.92 43.40
N GLU A 347 -15.68 37.02 42.05
CA GLU A 347 -16.02 38.14 41.11
C GLU A 347 -14.93 38.95 40.31
N THR A 348 -15.04 38.82 38.97
CA THR A 348 -14.95 39.82 37.85
C THR A 348 -13.67 40.63 37.50
N GLY A 349 -13.31 40.60 36.20
CA GLY A 349 -13.10 41.83 35.39
C GLY A 349 -11.83 41.99 34.52
N ALA A 350 -12.05 42.09 33.20
CA ALA A 350 -11.35 42.89 32.16
C ALA A 350 -10.19 42.31 31.31
N GLU A 351 -10.39 42.41 29.98
CA GLU A 351 -9.44 42.23 28.85
C GLU A 351 -8.42 43.39 28.73
N PRO A 352 -7.40 43.30 27.85
CA PRO A 352 -7.58 43.95 26.53
C PRO A 352 -6.87 43.30 25.31
N GLU A 353 -7.39 43.67 24.13
CA GLU A 353 -6.82 43.61 22.77
C GLU A 353 -5.62 44.57 22.58
N ILE A 354 -4.64 44.24 21.71
CA ILE A 354 -3.96 45.21 20.81
C ILE A 354 -3.45 44.52 19.53
N GLU A 355 -3.74 45.15 18.38
CA GLU A 355 -3.31 44.87 16.99
C GLU A 355 -1.88 45.34 16.61
N ALA A 356 -1.40 44.80 15.49
CA ALA A 356 -0.62 45.44 14.39
C ALA A 356 0.93 45.39 14.34
N GLU A 357 1.40 44.86 13.19
CA GLU A 357 2.71 44.81 12.49
C GLU A 357 3.34 46.21 12.19
N PRO A 358 4.54 46.43 11.54
CA PRO A 358 5.28 45.54 10.59
C PRO A 358 6.85 45.62 10.49
N GLU A 359 7.36 44.70 9.64
CA GLU A 359 8.56 44.65 8.76
C GLU A 359 9.88 45.42 9.05
N ALA A 360 11.03 44.72 8.99
CA ALA A 360 12.24 45.14 8.25
C ALA A 360 13.28 44.01 8.02
N LYS A 361 13.86 44.02 6.80
CA LYS A 361 14.88 43.12 6.21
C LYS A 361 16.27 43.17 6.88
N ALA A 362 16.99 42.04 6.86
CA ALA A 362 18.40 41.93 6.40
C ALA A 362 18.92 40.46 6.45
N GLU A 363 19.51 39.98 5.34
CA GLU A 363 20.50 38.87 5.28
C GLU A 363 21.93 39.47 5.24
N PRO A 364 23.04 38.71 5.07
CA PRO A 364 23.66 37.73 5.99
C PRO A 364 25.19 37.95 6.14
N GLU A 365 25.87 37.39 7.17
CA GLU A 365 27.33 37.15 7.16
C GLU A 365 27.73 35.91 8.00
N THR A 366 28.95 35.41 7.76
CA THR A 366 29.42 34.01 7.74
C THR A 366 30.36 33.61 8.91
N GLU A 367 30.51 32.28 9.10
CA GLU A 367 31.64 31.51 9.69
C GLU A 367 31.84 31.39 11.22
N ALA A 368 31.78 30.14 11.73
CA ALA A 368 32.91 29.40 12.33
C ALA A 368 32.49 28.04 12.94
N GLN A 369 33.37 27.03 12.83
CA GLN A 369 33.27 25.65 13.31
C GLN A 369 33.57 25.52 14.83
N PRO A 370 33.27 24.38 15.50
CA PRO A 370 33.91 24.04 16.76
C PRO A 370 34.85 22.80 16.69
N GLU A 371 35.95 22.93 17.44
CA GLU A 371 37.01 21.96 17.76
C GLU A 371 36.59 20.92 18.84
N ALA A 372 37.43 19.89 18.95
CA ALA A 372 37.31 18.68 19.76
C ALA A 372 37.77 18.81 21.21
N GLU A 373 37.30 17.92 22.10
CA GLU A 373 38.04 17.52 23.32
C GLU A 373 37.67 16.09 23.79
N ALA A 374 38.61 15.47 24.52
CA ALA A 374 38.87 14.04 24.67
C ALA A 374 38.36 13.43 26.03
N PRO A 375 38.59 12.12 26.33
CA PRO A 375 37.86 11.31 27.32
C PRO A 375 38.58 11.13 28.67
N PRO A 376 38.01 10.42 29.67
CA PRO A 376 38.75 9.92 30.83
C PRO A 376 38.99 8.39 30.85
N GLU A 377 40.28 8.04 31.01
CA GLU A 377 40.95 7.18 32.03
C GLU A 377 40.17 6.09 32.81
N THR A 378 40.71 4.96 33.30
CA THR A 378 41.99 4.20 33.29
C THR A 378 41.69 2.84 33.98
N PHE A 379 42.54 1.79 33.82
CA PHE A 379 43.09 1.00 34.95
C PHE A 379 44.15 -0.05 34.50
N ALA A 380 45.34 0.11 35.10
CA ALA A 380 46.36 -0.85 35.52
C ALA A 380 47.11 -1.78 34.52
N ALA A 381 48.44 -1.66 34.57
CA ALA A 381 49.45 -2.45 33.88
C ALA A 381 50.00 -3.60 34.75
N VAL A 382 50.41 -4.72 34.13
CA VAL A 382 51.48 -5.61 34.64
C VAL A 382 52.28 -6.21 33.47
N GLU A 383 53.58 -5.89 33.47
CA GLU A 383 54.79 -6.56 32.97
C GLU A 383 54.79 -7.58 31.80
N SER A 384 55.71 -7.35 30.85
CA SER A 384 56.29 -8.36 29.94
C SER A 384 57.66 -8.82 30.51
N PRO A 385 58.18 -10.03 30.22
CA PRO A 385 58.89 -10.24 28.94
C PRO A 385 58.90 -11.70 28.40
N GLY A 386 59.25 -11.87 27.12
CA GLY A 386 59.60 -13.20 26.58
C GLY A 386 59.68 -13.27 25.07
N THR A 387 60.83 -12.89 24.51
CA THR A 387 61.23 -13.09 23.11
C THR A 387 61.26 -14.57 22.72
N VAL A 388 60.55 -14.96 21.67
CA VAL A 388 60.92 -16.11 20.82
C VAL A 388 60.65 -15.75 19.35
N ALA A 389 61.68 -15.86 18.53
CA ALA A 389 61.62 -15.67 17.09
C ALA A 389 60.87 -16.82 16.39
N ALA A 390 59.98 -16.50 15.46
CA ALA A 390 59.45 -17.46 14.50
C ALA A 390 58.98 -16.75 13.20
N GLU A 391 59.74 -17.03 12.13
CA GLU A 391 59.34 -17.26 10.73
C GLU A 391 58.45 -16.23 9.97
N PRO A 392 58.87 -15.76 8.77
CA PRO A 392 58.06 -14.84 7.97
C PRO A 392 56.82 -15.54 7.39
N PRO A 393 55.60 -14.97 7.49
CA PRO A 393 54.43 -15.54 6.84
C PRO A 393 54.53 -15.37 5.31
N ALA A 394 54.22 -16.47 4.62
CA ALA A 394 54.13 -16.58 3.16
C ALA A 394 53.22 -15.50 2.55
N PRO A 395 53.47 -15.07 1.30
CA PRO A 395 52.71 -14.01 0.66
C PRO A 395 51.24 -14.40 0.51
N LEU A 396 50.37 -13.47 0.90
CA LEU A 396 48.92 -13.50 0.69
C LEU A 396 48.60 -13.88 -0.76
N PRO A 397 47.61 -14.76 -1.02
CA PRO A 397 47.20 -15.07 -2.38
C PRO A 397 46.67 -13.80 -3.03
N ALA A 398 47.23 -13.48 -4.19
CA ALA A 398 46.79 -12.38 -5.02
C ALA A 398 45.28 -12.53 -5.30
N LEU A 399 44.54 -11.44 -5.05
CA LEU A 399 43.16 -11.27 -5.48
C LEU A 399 43.08 -11.58 -6.99
N SER A 400 42.49 -12.73 -7.32
CA SER A 400 42.17 -13.10 -8.68
C SER A 400 41.24 -12.05 -9.26
N ALA A 401 41.59 -11.53 -10.45
CA ALA A 401 40.71 -10.73 -11.28
C ALA A 401 39.35 -11.43 -11.48
N PRO A 402 38.25 -10.70 -11.72
CA PRO A 402 36.93 -11.30 -11.90
C PRO A 402 36.97 -12.33 -13.03
N GLU A 403 36.60 -13.57 -12.74
CA GLU A 403 36.46 -14.62 -13.74
C GLU A 403 35.35 -14.22 -14.74
N GLU A 404 35.78 -13.66 -15.87
CA GLU A 404 34.96 -13.52 -17.07
C GLU A 404 34.63 -14.92 -17.60
N GLY A 405 33.52 -15.48 -17.14
CA GLY A 405 33.02 -16.75 -17.65
C GLY A 405 32.20 -17.61 -16.68
N ALA A 406 31.77 -17.11 -15.52
CA ALA A 406 30.88 -17.87 -14.65
C ALA A 406 29.62 -18.32 -15.40
N ALA A 407 29.34 -19.63 -15.40
CA ALA A 407 28.17 -20.20 -16.04
C ALA A 407 26.90 -19.53 -15.49
N ARG A 408 26.14 -18.87 -16.38
CA ARG A 408 24.90 -18.16 -16.02
C ARG A 408 23.75 -19.16 -15.93
N GLY A 409 23.25 -19.35 -14.72
CA GLY A 409 21.99 -20.06 -14.47
C GLY A 409 20.77 -19.15 -14.64
N THR A 410 19.61 -19.68 -14.30
CA THR A 410 18.36 -18.91 -14.19
C THR A 410 18.02 -18.73 -12.72
N GLY A 411 17.84 -17.48 -12.31
CA GLY A 411 17.25 -17.11 -11.02
C GLY A 411 15.82 -16.64 -11.18
N TRP A 412 15.05 -16.67 -10.11
CA TRP A 412 13.65 -16.26 -10.04
C TRP A 412 13.53 -15.03 -9.14
N TRP A 413 13.36 -13.86 -9.75
CA TRP A 413 13.18 -12.59 -9.05
C TRP A 413 11.73 -12.43 -8.59
N LEU A 414 11.52 -12.37 -7.28
CA LEU A 414 10.20 -12.29 -6.65
C LEU A 414 9.69 -10.86 -6.57
N LEU A 415 8.45 -10.66 -7.02
CA LEU A 415 7.69 -9.41 -6.89
C LEU A 415 6.49 -9.54 -5.95
N SER A 416 6.35 -10.68 -5.26
CA SER A 416 5.31 -10.95 -4.27
C SER A 416 5.92 -11.55 -3.01
N LEU A 417 5.18 -11.50 -1.90
CA LEU A 417 5.49 -12.35 -0.76
C LEU A 417 5.32 -13.82 -1.15
N PHE A 418 6.28 -14.63 -0.75
CA PHE A 418 6.34 -16.02 -1.16
C PHE A 418 6.41 -16.97 0.04
N ASN A 419 5.54 -17.98 0.03
CA ASN A 419 5.58 -19.10 0.96
C ASN A 419 5.72 -20.38 0.14
N PRO A 420 6.86 -21.10 0.21
CA PRO A 420 7.15 -22.24 -0.66
C PRO A 420 6.05 -23.32 -0.63
N ALA A 421 5.60 -23.82 -1.77
CA ALA A 421 4.82 -25.04 -1.82
C ALA A 421 5.70 -26.27 -1.52
N ALA A 422 5.10 -27.40 -1.13
CA ALA A 422 5.85 -28.65 -0.95
C ALA A 422 6.53 -29.13 -2.25
N SER A 423 6.01 -28.70 -3.42
CA SER A 423 6.58 -28.97 -4.74
C SER A 423 7.73 -28.04 -5.13
N ASP A 424 7.97 -26.96 -4.39
CA ASP A 424 8.99 -25.96 -4.74
C ASP A 424 10.38 -26.43 -4.28
N ALA A 425 11.16 -26.97 -5.21
CA ALA A 425 12.54 -27.41 -4.99
C ALA A 425 13.52 -26.22 -5.08
N ILE A 426 13.57 -25.39 -4.03
CA ILE A 426 14.42 -24.20 -3.97
C ILE A 426 15.80 -24.55 -3.40
N ASP A 427 16.83 -24.12 -4.11
CA ASP A 427 18.22 -24.12 -3.62
C ASP A 427 18.48 -22.82 -2.83
N TRP A 428 18.33 -22.92 -1.51
CA TRP A 428 18.49 -21.79 -0.59
C TRP A 428 19.94 -21.30 -0.46
N GLN A 429 20.93 -22.04 -0.93
CA GLN A 429 22.35 -21.66 -0.84
C GLN A 429 22.80 -20.78 -2.00
N LYS A 430 22.12 -20.85 -3.15
CA LYS A 430 22.50 -20.15 -4.38
C LYS A 430 21.71 -18.87 -4.66
N GLY A 431 20.63 -18.65 -3.91
CA GLY A 431 19.80 -17.45 -3.99
C GLY A 431 20.19 -16.38 -2.98
N THR A 432 19.76 -15.14 -3.25
CA THR A 432 19.85 -14.02 -2.30
C THR A 432 18.43 -13.63 -1.91
N TYR A 433 18.07 -13.83 -0.65
CA TYR A 433 16.72 -13.59 -0.17
C TYR A 433 16.68 -12.95 1.21
N SER A 434 15.53 -12.38 1.54
CA SER A 434 15.23 -11.89 2.88
C SER A 434 13.92 -12.48 3.37
N LEU A 435 13.83 -12.69 4.69
CA LEU A 435 12.64 -13.23 5.33
C LEU A 435 11.88 -12.11 6.03
N VAL A 436 10.55 -12.18 5.94
CA VAL A 436 9.62 -11.33 6.68
C VAL A 436 8.68 -12.20 7.48
N THR A 437 8.32 -11.71 8.67
CA THR A 437 7.37 -12.37 9.56
C THR A 437 6.02 -11.70 9.40
N ARG A 438 5.02 -12.44 8.94
CA ARG A 438 3.67 -11.95 8.76
C ARG A 438 2.77 -12.40 9.89
N SER A 439 2.05 -11.47 10.50
CA SER A 439 1.07 -11.73 11.57
C SER A 439 -0.18 -10.85 11.36
N GLY A 440 -1.02 -10.68 12.38
CA GLY A 440 -2.18 -9.81 12.33
C GLY A 440 -3.43 -10.45 12.91
N ARG A 441 -4.56 -9.75 12.77
CA ARG A 441 -5.85 -10.21 13.30
C ARG A 441 -6.79 -10.69 12.19
N ILE A 442 -7.70 -11.58 12.54
CA ILE A 442 -8.74 -12.08 11.64
C ILE A 442 -9.87 -11.07 11.56
N GLU A 443 -10.32 -10.84 10.33
CA GLU A 443 -11.55 -10.12 10.01
C GLU A 443 -12.47 -11.11 9.30
N SER A 444 -13.54 -11.53 9.97
CA SER A 444 -14.56 -12.42 9.44
C SER A 444 -15.92 -12.16 10.08
N ARG A 445 -16.99 -12.42 9.32
CA ARG A 445 -18.39 -12.29 9.78
C ARG A 445 -18.71 -13.26 10.93
N HIS A 446 -18.03 -14.41 11.02
CA HIS A 446 -18.26 -15.39 12.08
C HIS A 446 -17.54 -15.02 13.38
N ARG A 447 -16.30 -14.55 13.26
CA ARG A 447 -15.47 -14.16 14.39
C ARG A 447 -14.38 -13.20 13.93
N SER A 448 -14.14 -12.14 14.69
CA SER A 448 -13.15 -11.10 14.36
C SER A 448 -12.28 -10.76 15.55
N GLY A 449 -11.09 -10.24 15.29
CA GLY A 449 -10.16 -9.75 16.31
C GLY A 449 -9.19 -10.79 16.86
N GLU A 450 -9.40 -12.09 16.65
CA GLU A 450 -8.44 -13.14 17.04
C GLU A 450 -7.12 -13.03 16.26
N VAL A 451 -6.03 -13.44 16.90
CA VAL A 451 -4.68 -13.38 16.30
C VAL A 451 -4.48 -14.55 15.35
N LYS A 452 -4.06 -14.23 14.12
CA LYS A 452 -3.67 -15.22 13.10
C LYS A 452 -2.39 -15.94 13.52
N LYS A 453 -2.23 -17.20 13.10
CA LYS A 453 -0.94 -17.88 13.19
C LYS A 453 0.12 -17.09 12.41
N THR A 454 1.27 -16.92 13.03
CA THR A 454 2.42 -16.24 12.41
C THR A 454 3.03 -17.11 11.33
N VAL A 455 3.44 -16.49 10.21
CA VAL A 455 4.06 -17.19 9.08
C VAL A 455 5.30 -16.43 8.63
N HIS A 456 6.39 -17.14 8.37
CA HIS A 456 7.57 -16.58 7.72
C HIS A 456 7.45 -16.72 6.21
N MET A 457 7.76 -15.63 5.49
CA MET A 457 7.66 -15.55 4.04
C MET A 457 8.93 -14.93 3.48
N VAL A 458 9.25 -15.26 2.23
CA VAL A 458 10.32 -14.60 1.49
C VAL A 458 9.80 -13.28 0.94
N ALA A 459 10.57 -12.21 1.13
CA ALA A 459 10.17 -10.85 0.75
C ALA A 459 10.39 -10.55 -0.74
N GLU A 460 9.71 -9.52 -1.22
CA GLU A 460 9.88 -8.97 -2.57
C GLU A 460 11.33 -8.50 -2.81
N GLY A 461 11.78 -8.60 -4.06
CA GLY A 461 13.16 -8.34 -4.45
C GLY A 461 14.07 -9.55 -4.30
N SER A 462 13.72 -10.56 -3.50
CA SER A 462 14.51 -11.78 -3.35
C SER A 462 14.70 -12.50 -4.70
N VAL A 463 15.88 -13.10 -4.90
CA VAL A 463 16.20 -13.93 -6.07
C VAL A 463 16.43 -15.36 -5.61
N LEU A 464 15.59 -16.28 -6.07
CA LEU A 464 15.66 -17.70 -5.72
C LEU A 464 16.21 -18.53 -6.88
N VAL A 465 16.92 -19.62 -6.57
CA VAL A 465 17.40 -20.57 -7.58
C VAL A 465 16.58 -21.85 -7.47
N ALA A 466 15.92 -22.23 -8.55
CA ALA A 466 15.09 -23.43 -8.63
C ALA A 466 15.01 -23.94 -10.08
N ALA A 467 14.91 -25.26 -10.26
CA ALA A 467 14.84 -25.87 -11.59
C ALA A 467 13.53 -25.56 -12.34
N ALA A 468 12.44 -25.35 -11.60
CA ALA A 468 11.13 -24.99 -12.11
C ALA A 468 10.70 -23.63 -11.54
N PRO A 469 9.73 -22.94 -12.17
CA PRO A 469 9.15 -21.71 -11.63
C PRO A 469 8.57 -21.98 -10.24
N PRO A 470 8.96 -21.20 -9.21
CA PRO A 470 8.34 -21.29 -7.89
C PRO A 470 6.84 -21.04 -8.02
N LYS A 471 6.02 -21.85 -7.35
CA LYS A 471 4.55 -21.70 -7.36
C LYS A 471 4.07 -21.00 -6.10
N GLY A 472 4.58 -21.42 -4.96
CA GLY A 472 4.15 -20.96 -3.65
C GLY A 472 2.77 -21.48 -3.26
N ARG A 473 2.37 -21.21 -2.02
CA ARG A 473 1.08 -21.67 -1.47
C ARG A 473 0.39 -20.59 -0.65
N ALA A 474 -0.92 -20.74 -0.50
CA ALA A 474 -1.65 -20.04 0.55
C ALA A 474 -1.58 -20.86 1.85
N ALA A 475 -1.06 -20.27 2.93
CA ALA A 475 -1.03 -20.93 4.24
C ALA A 475 -2.34 -20.67 4.98
N ASP A 476 -2.94 -21.71 5.58
CA ASP A 476 -4.02 -21.52 6.54
C ASP A 476 -3.45 -21.03 7.87
N VAL A 477 -3.83 -19.81 8.23
CA VAL A 477 -3.41 -19.09 9.43
C VAL A 477 -4.53 -18.97 10.46
N ALA A 478 -5.62 -19.72 10.28
CA ALA A 478 -6.68 -19.81 11.27
C ALA A 478 -6.16 -20.39 12.60
N PRO A 479 -6.54 -19.81 13.76
CA PRO A 479 -6.28 -20.40 15.06
C PRO A 479 -7.04 -21.73 15.20
N GLU A 480 -6.66 -22.52 16.19
CA GLU A 480 -7.31 -23.80 16.46
C GLU A 480 -8.80 -23.59 16.80
N GLY A 481 -9.67 -24.44 16.25
CA GLY A 481 -11.12 -24.34 16.46
C GLY A 481 -11.82 -23.16 15.76
N PHE A 482 -11.15 -22.47 14.81
CA PHE A 482 -11.80 -21.42 14.04
C PHE A 482 -12.82 -22.00 13.04
N PRO A 483 -13.97 -21.34 12.77
CA PRO A 483 -15.06 -21.93 11.98
C PRO A 483 -14.75 -22.26 10.52
N HIS A 484 -13.72 -21.65 9.95
CA HIS A 484 -13.32 -21.81 8.54
C HIS A 484 -11.82 -21.52 8.36
N PRO A 485 -11.18 -21.98 7.28
CA PRO A 485 -9.79 -21.62 7.02
C PRO A 485 -9.62 -20.11 6.81
N VAL A 486 -8.46 -19.57 7.18
CA VAL A 486 -8.08 -18.19 6.93
C VAL A 486 -6.78 -18.20 6.16
N TYR A 487 -6.84 -17.88 4.87
CA TYR A 487 -5.67 -17.98 4.01
C TYR A 487 -4.81 -16.73 4.03
N ARG A 488 -3.50 -16.93 4.12
CA ARG A 488 -2.49 -15.93 3.80
C ARG A 488 -1.81 -16.34 2.49
N ALA A 489 -2.04 -15.57 1.44
CA ALA A 489 -1.50 -15.87 0.11
C ALA A 489 0.02 -15.66 0.07
N GLY A 490 0.74 -16.71 -0.31
CA GLY A 490 2.18 -16.71 -0.59
C GLY A 490 2.51 -17.23 -1.98
N PHE A 491 1.64 -16.98 -2.95
CA PHE A 491 1.85 -17.37 -4.34
C PHE A 491 3.01 -16.58 -4.94
N ALA A 492 3.89 -17.28 -5.65
CA ALA A 492 5.02 -16.64 -6.31
C ALA A 492 4.56 -15.85 -7.54
N PHE A 493 4.88 -14.56 -7.55
CA PHE A 493 4.99 -13.77 -8.76
C PHE A 493 6.48 -13.63 -9.03
N ALA A 494 7.01 -14.51 -9.88
CA ALA A 494 8.44 -14.62 -10.12
C ALA A 494 8.78 -14.38 -11.60
N ILE A 495 9.78 -13.56 -11.86
CA ILE A 495 10.29 -13.29 -13.20
C ILE A 495 11.64 -14.00 -13.37
N PRO A 496 11.81 -14.82 -14.42
CA PRO A 496 13.09 -15.47 -14.68
C PRO A 496 14.13 -14.44 -15.12
N ILE A 497 15.28 -14.44 -14.47
CA ILE A 497 16.39 -13.54 -14.75
C ILE A 497 17.70 -14.32 -14.91
N PRO A 498 18.67 -13.82 -15.72
CA PRO A 498 20.02 -14.36 -15.73
C PRO A 498 20.63 -14.24 -14.33
N TRP A 499 21.22 -15.32 -13.81
CA TRP A 499 21.78 -15.34 -12.47
C TRP A 499 23.16 -16.01 -12.46
N ARG A 500 24.11 -15.39 -11.77
CA ARG A 500 25.43 -15.98 -11.54
C ARG A 500 25.28 -17.05 -10.47
N VAL A 501 25.52 -18.30 -10.83
CA VAL A 501 25.53 -19.38 -9.86
C VAL A 501 26.93 -19.42 -9.26
N ASN A 502 27.08 -18.93 -8.02
CA ASN A 502 28.31 -19.17 -7.27
C ASN A 502 28.42 -20.70 -7.07
N SER A 503 29.50 -21.27 -7.61
CA SER A 503 29.81 -22.70 -7.52
C SER A 503 30.41 -23.06 -6.17
#